data_AF-A0A920DGM1-F1
#
_entry.id   AF-A0A920DGM1-F1
#
_cell.length_a   1.000
_cell.length_b   1.000
_cell.length_c   1.000
_cell.angle_alpha   90.00
_cell.angle_beta   90.00
_cell.angle_gamma   90.00
#
_symmetry.space_group_name_H-M   'P 1'
#
loop_
_entity.id
_entity.type
_entity.pdbx_description
1 polymer ?
#
loop_
_entity_poly.entity_id
_entity_poly.type
_entity_poly.pdbx_seq_one_letter_code
_entity_poly.pdbx_strand_id
1 'polypeptide(L)' 'MLHFIIHPGKWSTSDIKYQARKIVTAKLNNNGFNCISAQVIVLPDGWGQTETLIKYIKFYMKKTKNRDAYYPKVMKD' A
#
# COMPACT_ATOMS: atom_id res chain seq x y z
N MET A 1 12.06 9.06 6.20
CA MET A 1 11.17 7.88 6.20
C MET A 1 9.75 8.39 6.39
N LEU A 2 8.86 8.20 5.41
CA LEU A 2 7.51 8.80 5.45
C LEU A 2 6.48 7.81 6.02
N HIS A 3 5.74 8.27 7.03
CA HIS A 3 4.65 7.52 7.65
C HIS A 3 3.32 7.85 6.97
N PHE A 4 2.49 6.84 6.74
CA PHE A 4 1.10 7.00 6.28
C PHE A 4 0.17 6.78 7.48
N ILE A 5 -0.45 7.84 7.98
CA ILE A 5 -1.27 7.80 9.20
C ILE A 5 -2.73 7.59 8.82
N ILE A 6 -3.35 6.57 9.41
CA ILE A 6 -4.77 6.28 9.23
C ILE A 6 -5.57 7.02 10.29
N HIS A 7 -6.54 7.81 9.85
CA HIS A 7 -7.50 8.46 10.74
C HIS A 7 -8.70 7.52 10.99
N PRO A 8 -9.06 7.22 12.25
CA PRO A 8 -10.16 6.31 12.53
C PRO A 8 -11.52 6.91 12.12
N GLY A 9 -12.48 6.05 11.78
CA GLY A 9 -13.83 6.44 11.42
C GLY A 9 -14.66 5.27 10.95
N LYS A 10 -15.92 5.50 10.59
CA LYS A 10 -16.75 4.49 9.93
C LYS A 10 -16.65 4.68 8.42
N TRP A 11 -15.74 3.93 7.80
CA TRP A 11 -15.54 3.97 6.35
C TRP A 11 -16.47 2.98 5.67
N SER A 12 -17.00 3.37 4.51
CA SER A 12 -17.65 2.40 3.64
C SER A 12 -16.63 1.41 3.07
N THR A 13 -17.10 0.27 2.57
CA THR A 13 -16.22 -0.67 1.85
C THR A 13 -15.53 -0.02 0.65
N SER A 14 -16.20 0.91 -0.03
CA SER A 14 -15.61 1.71 -1.11
C SER A 14 -14.49 2.62 -0.63
N ASP A 15 -14.65 3.27 0.53
CA ASP A 15 -13.61 4.12 1.12
C ASP A 15 -12.38 3.31 1.49
N ILE A 16 -12.56 2.15 2.14
CA ILE A 16 -11.44 1.25 2.46
C ILE A 16 -10.68 0.86 1.19
N LYS A 17 -11.39 0.42 0.14
CA LYS A 17 -10.76 0.05 -1.14
C LYS A 17 -10.04 1.23 -1.79
N TYR A 18 -10.58 2.44 -1.67
CA TYR A 18 -9.95 3.65 -2.18
C TYR A 18 -8.65 3.97 -1.42
N GLN A 19 -8.70 3.97 -0.08
CA GLN A 19 -7.51 4.23 0.74
C GLN A 19 -6.43 3.15 0.56
N ALA A 20 -6.83 1.87 0.48
CA ALA A 20 -5.90 0.78 0.21
C ALA A 20 -5.15 0.97 -1.12
N ARG A 21 -5.83 1.39 -2.19
CA ARG A 21 -5.18 1.72 -3.47
C ARG A 21 -4.22 2.90 -3.33
N LYS A 22 -4.60 3.96 -2.63
CA LYS A 22 -3.72 5.12 -2.40
C LYS A 22 -2.43 4.73 -1.68
N ILE A 23 -2.54 3.91 -0.63
CA ILE A 23 -1.38 3.40 0.13
C ILE A 23 -0.47 2.56 -0.78
N VAL A 24 -1.05 1.64 -1.56
CA VAL A 24 -0.28 0.79 -2.49
C VAL A 24 0.44 1.64 -3.54
N THR A 25 -0.23 2.64 -4.11
CA THR A 25 0.41 3.60 -5.03
C THR A 25 1.54 4.36 -4.34
N ALA A 26 1.32 4.85 -3.11
CA ALA A 26 2.35 5.56 -2.35
C ALA A 26 3.58 4.68 -2.06
N LYS A 27 3.38 3.38 -1.84
CA LYS A 27 4.49 2.41 -1.68
C LYS A 27 5.19 2.13 -3.00
N LEU A 28 4.44 1.78 -4.05
CA LEU A 28 4.98 1.18 -5.27
C LEU A 28 5.29 2.19 -6.38
N ASN A 29 4.96 3.46 -6.22
CA ASN A 29 5.41 4.48 -7.16
C ASN A 29 6.94 4.47 -7.23
N ASN A 30 7.49 4.34 -8.45
CA ASN A 30 8.91 4.09 -8.69
C ASN A 30 9.48 2.89 -7.91
N ASN A 31 8.72 1.79 -7.80
CA ASN A 31 9.09 0.58 -7.04
C ASN A 31 9.46 0.86 -5.57
N GLY A 32 9.03 1.99 -5.01
CA GLY A 32 9.39 2.39 -3.65
C GLY A 32 10.79 2.99 -3.51
N PHE A 33 11.50 3.24 -4.62
CA PHE A 33 12.77 3.97 -4.65
C PHE A 33 12.61 5.49 -4.56
N ASN A 34 11.38 5.98 -4.35
CA ASN A 34 11.14 7.37 -4.02
C ASN A 34 11.41 7.62 -2.54
N CYS A 35 12.06 8.75 -2.23
CA CYS A 35 12.29 9.21 -0.85
C CYS A 35 10.99 9.40 -0.05
N ILE A 36 9.89 9.71 -0.75
CA ILE A 36 8.54 9.89 -0.19
C ILE A 36 7.69 8.61 -0.22
N SER A 37 8.25 7.47 -0.64
CA SER A 37 7.50 6.21 -0.65
C SER A 37 7.05 5.84 0.77
N ALA A 38 5.79 5.42 0.90
CA ALA A 38 5.26 4.97 2.17
C ALA A 38 6.04 3.74 2.67
N GLN A 39 6.72 3.86 3.81
CA GLN A 39 7.47 2.74 4.41
C GLN A 39 6.74 2.13 5.60
N VAL A 40 6.04 2.97 6.36
CA VAL A 40 5.33 2.58 7.57
C VAL A 40 3.90 3.13 7.49
N ILE A 41 2.93 2.30 7.87
CA ILE A 41 1.53 2.70 8.03
C ILE A 41 1.22 2.68 9.52
N VAL A 42 0.76 3.80 10.05
CA VAL A 42 0.36 3.94 11.45
C VAL A 42 -1.15 3.72 11.52
N LEU A 43 -1.56 2.73 12.31
CA LEU A 43 -2.95 2.31 12.47
C LEU A 43 -3.46 2.73 13.85
N PRO A 44 -4.72 3.18 13.98
CA PRO A 44 -5.31 3.49 15.27
C PRO A 44 -5.55 2.19 16.04
N ASP A 45 -5.24 2.19 17.33
CA ASP A 45 -5.55 1.09 18.21
C ASP A 45 -7.07 0.90 18.35
N GLY A 46 -7.52 -0.36 18.43
CA GLY A 46 -8.94 -0.72 18.56
C GLY A 46 -9.85 -0.35 17.36
N TRP A 47 -9.31 0.16 16.25
CA TRP A 47 -10.16 0.52 15.10
C TRP A 47 -10.66 -0.73 14.37
N GLY A 48 -11.98 -0.95 14.41
CA GLY A 48 -12.63 -2.18 13.93
C GLY A 48 -12.49 -2.50 12.43
N GLN A 49 -11.97 -1.58 11.62
CA GLN A 49 -11.78 -1.78 10.17
C GLN A 49 -10.32 -2.03 9.78
N THR A 50 -9.40 -2.11 10.75
CA THR A 50 -7.95 -2.34 10.55
C THR A 50 -7.69 -3.57 9.68
N GLU A 51 -8.24 -4.72 10.04
CA GLU A 51 -8.02 -5.97 9.29
C GLU A 51 -8.58 -5.91 7.86
N THR A 52 -9.69 -5.19 7.68
CA THR A 52 -10.30 -5.02 6.34
C THR A 52 -9.42 -4.13 5.46
N LEU A 53 -8.83 -3.08 6.01
CA LEU A 53 -7.86 -2.24 5.30
C LEU A 53 -6.62 -3.04 4.92
N ILE A 54 -6.02 -3.77 5.86
CA ILE A 54 -4.83 -4.62 5.61
C ILE A 54 -5.13 -5.66 4.52
N LYS A 55 -6.30 -6.32 4.56
CA LYS A 55 -6.75 -7.26 3.54
C LYS A 55 -6.72 -6.64 2.15
N TYR A 56 -7.30 -5.45 1.98
CA TYR A 56 -7.33 -4.79 0.68
C TYR A 56 -5.97 -4.24 0.24
N ILE A 57 -5.11 -3.79 1.17
CA ILE A 57 -3.72 -3.42 0.84
C ILE A 57 -2.98 -4.63 0.26
N LYS A 58 -3.01 -5.77 0.95
CA LYS A 58 -2.38 -7.01 0.48
C LYS A 58 -2.94 -7.46 -0.87
N PHE A 59 -4.25 -7.38 -1.04
CA PHE A 59 -4.92 -7.69 -2.31
C PHE A 59 -4.41 -6.82 -3.47
N TYR A 60 -4.35 -5.50 -3.29
CA TYR A 60 -3.90 -4.59 -4.35
C TYR A 60 -2.40 -4.65 -4.61
N MET A 61 -1.57 -4.92 -3.60
CA MET A 61 -0.14 -5.20 -3.81
C MET A 61 0.04 -6.43 -4.70
N LYS A 62 -0.63 -7.55 -4.39
CA LYS A 62 -0.57 -8.79 -5.21
C LYS A 62 -1.13 -8.60 -6.63
N LYS A 63 -2.12 -7.73 -6.80
CA LYS A 63 -2.73 -7.44 -8.11
C LYS A 63 -1.85 -6.53 -8.97
N THR A 64 -0.90 -5.81 -8.38
CA THR A 64 -0.01 -4.91 -9.13
C THR A 64 0.95 -5.75 -9.98
N LYS A 65 1.09 -5.38 -11.25
CA LYS A 65 2.04 -6.05 -12.16
C LYS A 65 3.46 -5.87 -11.63
N ASN A 66 4.28 -6.91 -11.75
CA ASN A 66 5.72 -6.76 -11.57
C ASN A 66 6.24 -5.73 -12.58
N ARG A 67 7.15 -4.89 -12.11
CA ARG A 67 7.89 -3.95 -12.96
C ARG A 67 9.28 -4.53 -13.14
N ASP A 68 9.46 -5.24 -14.23
CA ASP A 68 10.75 -5.81 -14.60
C ASP A 68 11.75 -4.68 -14.79
N ALA A 69 12.98 -4.92 -14.37
CA ALA A 69 14.04 -3.96 -14.57
C ALA A 69 14.41 -3.88 -16.05
N TYR A 70 14.80 -2.67 -16.48
CA TYR A 70 15.03 -2.36 -17.88
C TYR A 70 16.14 -3.22 -18.51
N TYR A 71 17.19 -3.53 -17.75
CA TYR A 71 18.31 -4.32 -18.24
C TYR A 71 18.01 -5.82 -18.19
N PRO A 72 18.25 -6.57 -19.29
CA PRO A 72 18.07 -8.02 -19.32
C PRO A 72 18.92 -8.75 -18.26
N LYS A 73 18.41 -9.89 -17.76
CA LYS A 73 19.09 -10.83 -16.84
C LYS A 73 19.32 -10.38 -15.40
N VAL A 74 18.77 -9.23 -14.98
CA VAL A 74 18.87 -8.76 -13.59
C VAL A 74 17.85 -9.41 -12.65
N MET A 75 16.70 -9.84 -13.18
CA MET A 75 15.79 -10.74 -12.47
C MET A 75 15.97 -12.11 -13.09
N LYS A 76 16.63 -13.02 -12.37
CA LYS A 76 16.61 -14.45 -12.64
C LYS A 76 15.67 -15.07 -11.63
N ASP A 77 14.72 -15.86 -12.13
CA ASP A 77 13.96 -16.80 -11.31
C ASP A 77 14.90 -17.81 -10.62
#